data_AF-A0A2G9TKQ0-F1
#
_entry.id   AF-A0A2G9TKQ0-F1
#
_cell.length_a   1.000
_cell.length_b   1.000
_cell.length_c   1.000
_cell.angle_alpha   90.00
_cell.angle_beta   90.00
_cell.angle_gamma   90.00
#
_symmetry.space_group_name_H-M   'P 1'
#
loop_
_entity.id
_entity.type
_entity.pdbx_description
1 polymer ?
#
loop_
_entity_poly.entity_id
_entity_poly.type
_entity_poly.pdbx_seq_one_letter_code
_entity_poly.pdbx_strand_id
1 'polypeptide(L)'
;ALVIVYLTAGMAISGLQYSGFVVNYLDIAPSFSGTIMGMGNTISCLAGIVSPMVTSALTPNGTQEEWQGVLWLTAGILATGSIVFSLFASGEVQDWARHKGGDGPEELPLKEAEAMLEKDTH
;
A
#
# COMPACT_ATOMS: atom_id res chain seq x y z
N ALA A 1 -18.66 24.18 5.86
CA ALA A 1 -18.95 23.56 4.55
C ALA A 1 -17.66 23.16 3.82
N LEU A 2 -16.78 24.12 3.48
CA LEU A 2 -15.56 23.84 2.71
C LEU A 2 -14.61 22.81 3.34
N VAL A 3 -14.39 22.89 4.66
CA VAL A 3 -13.54 21.91 5.39
C VAL A 3 -14.05 20.47 5.23
N ILE A 4 -15.37 20.27 5.34
CA ILE A 4 -15.99 18.95 5.21
C ILE A 4 -15.77 18.43 3.78
N VAL A 5 -15.97 19.28 2.77
CA VAL A 5 -15.75 18.91 1.36
C VAL A 5 -14.30 18.51 1.12
N TYR A 6 -13.33 19.27 1.62
CA TYR A 6 -11.91 18.95 1.45
C TYR A 6 -11.50 17.66 2.18
N LEU A 7 -12.00 17.44 3.41
CA LEU A 7 -11.72 16.22 4.16
C LEU A 7 -12.34 15.00 3.48
N THR A 8 -13.59 15.08 3.03
CA THR A 8 -14.26 13.98 2.31
C THR A 8 -13.55 13.66 1.00
N ALA A 9 -13.19 14.68 0.20
CA ALA A 9 -12.44 14.49 -1.04
C ALA A 9 -11.07 13.85 -0.76
N GLY A 10 -10.36 14.31 0.28
CA GLY A 10 -9.08 13.73 0.69
C GLY A 10 -9.19 12.26 1.06
N MET A 11 -10.19 11.89 1.87
CA MET A 11 -10.43 10.49 2.24
C MET A 11 -10.79 9.61 1.02
N ALA A 12 -11.55 10.13 0.07
CA ALA A 12 -11.88 9.40 -1.15
C ALA A 12 -10.62 9.09 -1.98
N ILE A 13 -9.72 10.07 -2.12
CA ILE A 13 -8.44 9.91 -2.82
C ILE A 13 -7.55 8.90 -2.10
N SER A 14 -7.47 8.96 -0.77
CA SER A 14 -6.73 7.96 0.02
C SER A 14 -7.27 6.54 -0.17
N GLY A 15 -8.58 6.37 -0.32
CA GLY A 15 -9.20 5.08 -0.63
C GLY A 15 -8.80 4.54 -2.01
N LEU A 16 -8.77 5.40 -3.03
CA LEU A 16 -8.31 5.05 -4.38
C LEU A 16 -6.82 4.69 -4.41
N GLN A 17 -5.99 5.41 -3.62
CA GLN A 17 -4.58 5.07 -3.47
C GLN A 17 -4.42 3.68 -2.84
N TYR A 18 -5.22 3.36 -1.82
CA TYR A 18 -5.16 2.07 -1.14
C TYR A 18 -5.51 0.90 -2.05
N SER A 19 -6.60 1.00 -2.82
CA SER A 19 -6.96 -0.05 -3.77
C SER A 19 -5.92 -0.24 -4.87
N GLY A 20 -5.31 0.85 -5.36
CA GLY A 20 -4.27 0.79 -6.39
C GLY A 20 -3.01 0.06 -5.94
N PHE A 21 -2.49 0.35 -4.74
CA PHE A 21 -1.26 -0.32 -4.31
C PHE A 21 -1.49 -1.77 -3.91
N VAL A 22 -2.63 -2.10 -3.26
CA VAL A 22 -2.90 -3.46 -2.77
C VAL A 22 -2.95 -4.45 -3.92
N VAL A 23 -3.62 -4.08 -5.02
CA VAL A 23 -3.69 -4.91 -6.23
C VAL A 23 -2.31 -5.04 -6.88
N ASN A 24 -1.54 -3.94 -6.96
CA ASN A 24 -0.18 -3.96 -7.50
C ASN A 24 0.77 -4.91 -6.73
N TYR A 25 0.63 -5.03 -5.40
CA TYR A 25 1.44 -6.00 -4.63
C TYR A 25 1.06 -7.46 -4.91
N LEU A 26 -0.23 -7.73 -5.10
CA LEU A 26 -0.74 -9.07 -5.42
C LEU A 26 -0.36 -9.48 -6.85
N ASP A 27 -0.39 -8.52 -7.79
CA ASP A 27 0.00 -8.72 -9.18
C ASP A 27 1.52 -8.92 -9.33
N ILE A 28 2.35 -8.24 -8.54
CA ILE A 28 3.81 -8.36 -8.64
C ILE A 28 4.35 -9.67 -8.04
N ALA A 29 3.83 -10.11 -6.88
CA ALA A 29 4.36 -11.28 -6.18
C ALA A 29 3.32 -11.92 -5.23
N PRO A 30 2.43 -12.78 -5.73
CA PRO A 30 1.38 -13.41 -4.91
C PRO A 30 1.96 -14.26 -3.77
N SER A 31 3.09 -14.93 -3.99
CA SER A 31 3.77 -15.80 -3.01
C SER A 31 4.61 -15.07 -1.94
N PHE A 32 5.03 -13.82 -2.19
CA PHE A 32 5.79 -13.00 -1.23
C PHE A 32 4.99 -11.82 -0.65
N SER A 33 3.73 -11.67 -1.08
CA SER A 33 2.81 -10.60 -0.69
C SER A 33 2.71 -10.43 0.84
N GLY A 34 2.58 -11.52 1.60
CA GLY A 34 2.47 -11.50 3.06
C GLY A 34 3.71 -10.93 3.77
N THR A 35 4.91 -11.28 3.32
CA THR A 35 6.16 -10.77 3.93
C THR A 35 6.38 -9.29 3.59
N ILE A 36 6.11 -8.88 2.35
CA ILE A 36 6.21 -7.48 1.92
C ILE A 36 5.19 -6.61 2.65
N MET A 37 3.95 -7.09 2.77
CA MET A 37 2.88 -6.39 3.50
C MET A 37 3.20 -6.27 4.99
N GLY A 38 3.77 -7.31 5.61
CA GLY A 38 4.27 -7.29 6.98
C GLY A 38 5.39 -6.27 7.19
N MET A 39 6.38 -6.22 6.31
CA MET A 39 7.44 -5.21 6.35
C MET A 39 6.90 -3.78 6.15
N GLY A 40 5.93 -3.59 5.25
CA GLY A 40 5.26 -2.30 5.07
C GLY A 40 4.55 -1.84 6.34
N ASN A 41 3.90 -2.76 7.06
CA ASN A 41 3.23 -2.46 8.32
C ASN A 41 4.22 -2.07 9.43
N THR A 42 5.35 -2.77 9.56
CA THR A 42 6.35 -2.43 10.59
C THR A 42 6.95 -1.04 10.35
N ILE A 43 7.29 -0.71 9.11
CA ILE A 43 7.76 0.64 8.73
C ILE A 43 6.68 1.68 9.04
N SER A 44 5.41 1.38 8.73
CA SER A 44 4.29 2.28 9.03
C SER A 44 4.10 2.50 10.53
N CYS A 45 4.25 1.47 11.35
CA CYS A 45 4.20 1.58 12.80
C CYS A 45 5.36 2.43 13.34
N LEU A 46 6.58 2.22 12.85
CA LEU A 46 7.73 3.05 13.23
C LEU A 46 7.52 4.52 12.85
N ALA A 47 7.04 4.79 11.63
CA ALA A 47 6.68 6.12 11.19
C ALA A 47 5.57 6.74 12.07
N GLY A 48 4.58 5.95 12.47
CA GLY A 48 3.51 6.37 13.38
C GLY A 48 4.01 6.74 14.78
N ILE A 49 5.05 6.07 15.28
CA ILE A 49 5.71 6.41 16.55
C ILE A 49 6.54 7.70 16.41
N VAL A 50 7.26 7.85 15.30
CA VAL A 50 8.16 9.00 15.07
C VAL A 50 7.41 10.28 14.73
N SER A 51 6.30 10.18 14.00
CA SER A 51 5.48 11.31 13.56
C SER A 51 5.11 12.30 14.68
N PRO A 52 4.49 11.90 15.81
CA PRO A 52 4.14 12.82 16.88
C PRO A 52 5.37 13.42 17.59
N MET A 53 6.51 12.70 17.64
CA MET A 53 7.74 13.25 18.22
C MET A 53 8.28 14.41 17.37
N VAL A 54 8.28 14.25 16.04
CA VAL A 54 8.71 15.28 15.10
C VAL A 54 7.74 16.46 15.12
N THR A 55 6.42 16.20 15.05
CA THR A 55 5.41 17.25 15.10
C THR A 55 5.50 18.04 16.41
N SER A 56 5.65 17.37 17.55
CA SER A 56 5.81 18.03 18.86
C SER A 56 7.03 18.94 18.91
N ALA A 57 8.15 18.52 18.32
CA ALA A 57 9.36 19.35 18.24
C ALA A 57 9.21 20.56 17.31
N LEU A 58 8.39 20.45 16.26
CA LEU A 58 8.15 21.52 15.29
C LEU A 58 7.07 22.51 15.72
N THR A 59 6.17 22.12 16.62
CA THR A 59 5.08 22.98 17.12
C THR A 59 5.16 23.20 18.64
N PRO A 60 6.26 23.76 19.18
CA PRO A 60 6.40 23.97 20.62
C PRO A 60 5.39 24.97 21.19
N ASN A 61 4.94 25.95 20.39
CA ASN A 61 3.99 26.98 20.82
C ASN A 61 2.59 26.77 20.22
N GLY A 62 2.43 25.80 19.30
CA GLY A 62 1.17 25.49 18.64
C GLY A 62 0.67 26.60 17.72
N THR A 63 1.57 27.46 17.23
CA THR A 63 1.17 28.60 16.39
C THR A 63 0.79 28.17 14.97
N GLN A 64 0.00 28.99 14.28
CA GLN A 64 -0.42 28.67 12.91
C GLN A 64 0.77 28.52 11.95
N GLU A 65 1.83 29.32 12.12
CA GLU A 65 3.04 29.28 11.30
C GLU A 65 3.82 27.97 11.51
N GLU A 66 3.94 27.50 12.76
CA GLU A 66 4.55 26.21 13.09
C GLU A 66 3.78 25.05 12.43
N TRP A 67 2.44 25.06 12.51
CA TRP A 67 1.60 24.05 11.87
C TRP A 67 1.68 24.09 10.34
N GLN A 68 1.80 25.26 9.73
CA GLN A 68 2.03 25.37 8.28
C GLN A 68 3.36 24.71 7.90
N GLY A 69 4.41 24.87 8.71
CA GLY A 69 5.69 24.18 8.51
C GLY A 69 5.55 22.65 8.52
N VAL A 70 4.79 22.10 9.48
CA VAL A 70 4.51 20.66 9.56
C VAL A 70 3.74 20.16 8.34
N LEU A 71 2.74 20.92 7.86
CA LEU A 71 1.97 20.58 6.67
C LEU A 71 2.83 20.57 5.40
N TRP A 72 3.72 21.57 5.24
CA TRP A 72 4.65 21.60 4.10
C TRP A 72 5.67 20.45 4.14
N LEU A 73 6.19 20.10 5.31
CA LEU A 73 7.07 18.95 5.49
C LEU A 73 6.34 17.65 5.09
N THR A 74 5.11 17.48 5.57
CA THR A 74 4.28 16.31 5.28
C THR A 74 3.97 16.22 3.79
N ALA A 75 3.61 17.34 3.16
CA ALA A 75 3.38 17.41 1.72
C ALA A 75 4.63 17.04 0.91
N GLY A 76 5.82 17.48 1.34
CA GLY A 76 7.09 17.12 0.70
C GLY A 76 7.40 15.63 0.77
N ILE A 77 7.16 14.99 1.93
CA ILE A 77 7.35 13.55 2.12
C ILE A 77 6.39 12.77 1.21
N LEU A 78 5.12 13.14 1.22
CA LEU A 78 4.09 12.49 0.41
C LEU A 78 4.34 12.67 -1.09
N ALA A 79 4.73 13.88 -1.52
CA ALA A 79 5.07 14.16 -2.92
C ALA A 79 6.29 13.36 -3.37
N THR A 80 7.34 13.29 -2.54
CA THR A 80 8.53 12.48 -2.84
C THR A 80 8.17 11.00 -2.96
N GLY A 81 7.38 10.48 -2.02
CA GLY A 81 6.89 9.10 -2.07
C GLY A 81 6.04 8.83 -3.32
N SER A 82 5.17 9.76 -3.69
CA SER A 82 4.35 9.67 -4.91
C SER A 82 5.21 9.68 -6.18
N ILE A 83 6.25 10.52 -6.25
CA ILE A 83 7.18 10.56 -7.38
C ILE A 83 7.96 9.25 -7.48
N VAL A 84 8.53 8.77 -6.37
CA VAL A 84 9.25 7.49 -6.35
C VAL A 84 8.32 6.35 -6.77
N PHE A 85 7.10 6.30 -6.24
CA PHE A 85 6.12 5.31 -6.66
C PHE A 85 5.81 5.43 -8.15
N SER A 86 5.59 6.63 -8.67
CA SER A 86 5.25 6.84 -10.08
C SER A 86 6.39 6.47 -11.04
N LEU A 87 7.65 6.61 -10.61
CA LEU A 87 8.83 6.29 -11.42
C LEU A 87 9.21 4.81 -11.37
N PHE A 88 9.02 4.14 -10.22
CA PHE A 88 9.51 2.79 -9.98
C PHE A 88 8.40 1.73 -9.90
N ALA A 89 7.13 2.11 -9.77
CA ALA A 89 6.04 1.15 -9.81
C ALA A 89 5.93 0.55 -11.22
N SER A 90 5.99 -0.78 -11.29
CA SER A 90 5.71 -1.54 -12.50
C SER A 90 4.49 -2.41 -12.26
N GLY A 91 3.60 -2.48 -13.25
CA GLY A 91 2.40 -3.34 -13.21
C GLY A 91 2.64 -4.76 -13.71
N GLU A 92 3.89 -5.13 -14.00
CA GLU A 92 4.24 -6.48 -14.45
C GLU A 92 4.84 -7.32 -13.31
N VAL A 93 4.47 -8.60 -13.27
CA VAL A 93 5.07 -9.64 -12.41
C VAL A 93 6.59 -9.59 -12.59
N GLN A 94 7.30 -9.22 -11.53
CA GLN A 94 8.75 -9.09 -11.58
C GLN A 94 9.40 -10.47 -11.77
N ASP A 95 10.49 -10.55 -12.55
CA ASP A 95 11.08 -11.83 -12.97
C ASP A 95 11.59 -12.71 -11.81
N TRP A 96 11.91 -12.12 -10.66
CA TRP A 96 12.29 -12.85 -9.44
C TRP A 96 11.10 -13.53 -8.75
N ALA A 97 9.87 -13.07 -9.04
CA ALA A 97 8.62 -13.63 -8.55
C ALA A 97 7.97 -14.60 -9.56
N ARG A 98 8.46 -14.66 -10.81
CA ARG A 98 8.05 -15.69 -11.77
C ARG A 98 8.50 -17.07 -11.27
N HIS A 99 7.54 -17.95 -11.00
CA HIS A 99 7.84 -19.34 -10.73
C HIS A 99 8.62 -19.91 -11.92
N LYS A 100 9.81 -20.47 -11.68
CA LYS A 100 10.51 -21.26 -12.70
C LYS A 100 9.75 -22.56 -12.92
N GLY A 101 8.72 -22.51 -13.76
CA GLY A 101 8.00 -23.67 -14.28
C GLY A 101 6.50 -23.48 -14.34
N GLY A 102 5.97 -23.27 -15.56
CA GLY A 102 4.57 -23.53 -15.89
C GLY A 102 3.62 -22.33 -15.80
N ASP A 103 3.32 -21.77 -16.98
CA ASP A 103 2.05 -21.18 -17.44
C ASP A 103 0.94 -20.82 -16.42
N GLY A 104 0.53 -19.55 -16.47
CA GLY A 104 -0.86 -19.12 -16.23
C GLY A 104 -1.28 -18.78 -14.79
N PRO A 105 -2.29 -17.89 -14.63
CA PRO A 105 -2.83 -17.55 -13.31
C PRO A 105 -3.55 -18.75 -12.70
N GLU A 106 -2.99 -19.26 -11.60
CA GLU A 106 -3.66 -19.92 -10.48
C GLU A 106 -5.00 -20.65 -10.79
N GLU A 107 -4.94 -21.80 -11.48
CA GLU A 107 -6.05 -22.76 -11.57
C GLU A 107 -6.08 -23.79 -10.42
N LEU A 108 -5.17 -23.68 -9.44
CA LEU A 108 -4.86 -24.72 -8.46
C LEU A 108 -5.34 -24.32 -7.04
N PRO A 109 -6.66 -24.28 -6.83
CA PRO A 109 -7.29 -25.22 -5.88
C PRO A 109 -8.62 -25.82 -6.39
N LEU A 110 -9.14 -25.32 -7.51
CA LEU A 110 -10.43 -25.72 -8.07
C LEU A 110 -10.33 -27.11 -8.71
N LYS A 111 -9.30 -27.34 -9.56
CA LYS A 111 -9.13 -28.63 -10.26
C LYS A 111 -8.88 -29.81 -9.32
N GLU A 112 -8.18 -29.57 -8.20
CA GLU A 112 -8.01 -30.60 -7.16
C GLU A 112 -9.33 -30.88 -6.42
N ALA A 113 -10.14 -29.86 -6.15
CA ALA A 113 -11.46 -30.03 -5.55
C ALA A 113 -12.47 -30.71 -6.51
N GLU A 114 -12.43 -30.39 -7.81
CA GLU A 114 -13.23 -31.05 -8.86
C GLU A 114 -12.83 -32.52 -9.03
N ALA A 115 -11.53 -32.82 -9.04
CA ALA A 115 -11.05 -34.20 -9.13
C ALA A 115 -11.41 -35.04 -7.88
N MET A 116 -11.49 -34.42 -6.70
CA MET A 116 -12.00 -35.09 -5.49
C MET A 116 -13.52 -35.33 -5.57
N LEU A 117 -14.29 -34.37 -6.09
CA LEU A 117 -15.74 -34.49 -6.26
C LEU A 117 -16.13 -35.52 -7.32
N GLU A 118 -15.41 -35.60 -8.43
CA GLU A 118 -15.65 -36.62 -9.47
C GLU A 118 -15.35 -38.03 -8.95
N LYS A 119 -14.34 -38.18 -8.08
CA LYS A 119 -13.96 -39.47 -7.49
C LYS A 119 -14.98 -39.98 -6.46
N ASP A 120 -15.71 -39.09 -5.81
CA ASP A 120 -16.77 -39.44 -4.84
C ASP A 120 -18.15 -39.64 -5.50
N THR A 121 -18.30 -39.33 -6.79
CA THR A 121 -19.57 -39.42 -7.53
C THR A 121 -19.74 -40.76 -8.29
N HIS A 122 -18.78 -41.68 -8.19
CA HIS A 122 -18.84 -43.04 -8.73
C HIS A 122 -18.59 -44.10 -7.66
#